data_AF-A0A9D4WA61-F1
#
_entry.id   AF-A0A9D4WA61-F1
#
_cell.length_a   1.000
_cell.length_b   1.000
_cell.length_c   1.000
_cell.angle_alpha   90.00
_cell.angle_beta   90.00
_cell.angle_gamma   90.00
#
_symmetry.space_group_name_H-M   'P 1'
#
loop_
_entity.id
_entity.type
_entity.pdbx_description
1 polymer ?
#
loop_
_entity_poly.entity_id
_entity_poly.type
_entity_poly.pdbx_seq_one_letter_code
_entity_poly.pdbx_strand_id
1 'polypeptide(L)'
;MLSDYRKRLSGVVMRLKDHLENSKVQIDRIDDYYRRLKESENIKGVVGFLRLLIQGNGSDQIPLIYKGNIQVRTGLEVFKKNYMLLFISGLDSIGDEILLLNSIYNRLQDNPQEVIKGFKKEDFKILWIPIVDIWDEVAKNQFRILKESMKWYVLEYFSELPGVGIIKNRLNYVDNKPIVSVINPQGEIMNENAMEIIFQWGFDAFPFRKVDGDDLFKKWAWFWNLMKKVDINIEDMKRDSYIFIYGGNDPKWI
;
A
#
# COMPACT_ATOMS: atom_id res chain seq x y z
N MET A 1 -30.98 53.13 -2.01
CA MET A 1 -31.48 51.97 -2.80
C MET A 1 -30.43 51.40 -3.75
N LEU A 2 -29.89 52.18 -4.71
CA LEU A 2 -28.90 51.69 -5.70
C LEU A 2 -27.61 51.07 -5.12
N SER A 3 -27.11 51.57 -3.99
CA SER A 3 -25.89 51.01 -3.36
C SER A 3 -26.09 49.60 -2.80
N ASP A 4 -27.29 49.29 -2.29
CA ASP A 4 -27.60 47.96 -1.75
C ASP A 4 -27.68 46.92 -2.87
N TYR A 5 -28.30 47.29 -4.01
CA TYR A 5 -28.31 46.46 -5.22
C TYR A 5 -26.89 46.19 -5.74
N ARG A 6 -26.02 47.22 -5.76
CA ARG A 6 -24.62 47.06 -6.18
C ARG A 6 -23.87 46.09 -5.27
N LYS A 7 -24.04 46.21 -3.96
CA LYS A 7 -23.39 45.32 -2.97
C LYS A 7 -23.86 43.87 -3.14
N ARG A 8 -25.16 43.65 -3.31
CA ARG A 8 -25.73 42.32 -3.56
C ARG A 8 -25.22 41.72 -4.87
N LEU A 9 -25.21 42.51 -5.95
CA LEU A 9 -24.72 42.08 -7.26
C LEU A 9 -23.23 41.71 -7.20
N SER A 10 -22.39 42.53 -6.56
CA SER A 10 -20.98 42.21 -6.35
C SER A 10 -20.78 40.91 -5.56
N GLY A 11 -21.58 40.67 -4.52
CA GLY A 11 -21.54 39.43 -3.75
C GLY A 11 -21.93 38.20 -4.59
N VAL A 12 -22.92 38.34 -5.47
CA VAL A 12 -23.30 37.27 -6.42
C VAL A 12 -22.18 37.00 -7.43
N VAL A 13 -21.58 38.04 -8.02
CA VAL A 13 -20.47 37.90 -8.97
C VAL A 13 -19.27 37.21 -8.32
N MET A 14 -18.93 37.56 -7.07
CA MET A 14 -17.83 36.92 -6.35
C MET A 14 -18.08 35.42 -6.17
N ARG A 15 -19.27 35.04 -5.68
CA ARG A 15 -19.64 33.62 -5.55
C ARG A 15 -19.60 32.87 -6.88
N LEU A 16 -20.09 33.48 -7.96
CA LEU A 16 -20.05 32.88 -9.29
C LEU A 16 -18.62 32.67 -9.79
N LYS A 17 -17.70 33.60 -9.51
CA LYS A 17 -16.27 33.42 -9.80
C LYS A 17 -15.67 32.28 -9.00
N ASP A 18 -15.95 32.21 -7.71
CA ASP A 18 -15.47 31.12 -6.84
C ASP A 18 -16.00 29.75 -7.32
N HIS A 19 -17.28 29.68 -7.68
CA HIS A 19 -17.89 28.47 -8.25
C HIS A 19 -17.27 28.09 -9.59
N LEU A 20 -17.02 29.06 -10.48
CA LEU A 20 -16.37 28.81 -11.77
C LEU A 20 -14.96 28.27 -11.58
N GLU A 21 -14.19 28.83 -10.65
CA GLU A 21 -12.83 28.38 -10.37
C GLU A 21 -12.81 26.97 -9.77
N ASN A 22 -13.67 26.70 -8.79
CA ASN A 22 -13.85 25.36 -8.24
C ASN A 22 -14.27 24.34 -9.32
N SER A 23 -15.13 24.75 -10.26
CA SER A 23 -15.57 23.87 -11.35
C SER A 23 -14.42 23.53 -12.30
N LYS A 24 -13.55 24.50 -12.63
CA LYS A 24 -12.36 24.23 -13.45
C LYS A 24 -11.41 23.25 -12.76
N VAL A 25 -11.14 23.44 -11.47
CA VAL A 25 -10.30 22.53 -10.69
C VAL A 25 -10.89 21.11 -10.68
N GLN A 26 -12.22 20.98 -10.55
CA GLN A 26 -12.88 19.67 -10.63
C GLN A 26 -12.78 19.04 -12.02
N ILE A 27 -12.94 19.81 -13.09
CA ILE A 27 -12.77 19.34 -14.47
C ILE A 27 -11.34 18.84 -14.67
N ASP A 28 -10.33 19.62 -14.28
CA ASP A 28 -8.92 19.24 -14.42
C ASP A 28 -8.59 17.95 -13.65
N ARG A 29 -9.17 17.78 -12.45
CA ARG A 29 -9.04 16.53 -11.65
C ARG A 29 -9.66 15.32 -12.37
N ILE A 30 -10.83 15.51 -12.99
CA ILE A 30 -11.53 14.45 -13.74
C ILE A 30 -10.74 14.08 -15.01
N ASP A 31 -10.27 15.08 -15.76
CA ASP A 31 -9.49 14.88 -16.97
C ASP A 31 -8.15 14.19 -16.66
N ASP A 32 -7.46 14.59 -15.58
CA ASP A 32 -6.24 13.93 -15.12
C ASP A 32 -6.50 12.47 -14.72
N TYR A 33 -7.60 12.20 -14.02
CA TYR A 33 -8.01 10.84 -13.66
C TYR A 33 -8.23 9.97 -14.89
N TYR A 34 -9.01 10.42 -15.88
CA TYR A 34 -9.27 9.65 -17.10
C TYR A 34 -8.00 9.45 -17.95
N ARG A 35 -7.13 10.47 -18.01
CA ARG A 35 -5.82 10.36 -18.65
C ARG A 35 -4.98 9.25 -18.00
N ARG A 36 -4.87 9.24 -16.67
CA ARG A 36 -4.15 8.18 -15.92
C ARG A 36 -4.79 6.82 -16.09
N LEU A 37 -6.12 6.74 -16.10
CA LEU A 37 -6.83 5.49 -16.29
C LEU A 37 -6.49 4.87 -17.65
N LYS A 38 -6.50 5.68 -18.72
CA LYS A 38 -6.07 5.25 -20.06
C LYS A 38 -4.59 4.86 -20.11
N GLU A 39 -3.71 5.65 -19.49
CA GLU A 39 -2.27 5.31 -19.41
C GLU A 39 -2.02 4.02 -18.61
N SER A 40 -2.87 3.73 -17.61
CA SER A 40 -2.76 2.51 -16.81
C SER A 40 -3.10 1.22 -17.58
N GLU A 41 -3.70 1.32 -18.78
CA GLU A 41 -3.92 0.16 -19.66
C GLU A 41 -2.62 -0.28 -20.36
N ASN A 42 -1.65 0.62 -20.50
CA ASN A 42 -0.39 0.38 -21.20
C ASN A 42 0.80 0.82 -20.32
N ILE A 43 0.87 0.28 -19.11
CA ILE A 43 1.91 0.60 -18.13
C ILE A 43 3.29 0.21 -18.68
N LYS A 44 4.23 1.14 -18.59
CA LYS A 44 5.62 0.95 -19.01
C LYS A 44 6.52 0.60 -17.83
N GLY A 45 6.35 -0.59 -17.25
CA GLY A 45 7.14 -1.05 -16.12
C GLY A 45 6.64 -0.52 -14.77
N VAL A 46 7.18 -1.08 -13.69
CA VAL A 46 6.88 -0.69 -12.31
C VAL A 46 7.13 0.80 -12.03
N VAL A 47 8.15 1.39 -12.64
CA VAL A 47 8.42 2.83 -12.54
C VAL A 47 7.32 3.64 -13.21
N GLY A 48 6.85 3.21 -14.39
CA GLY A 48 5.72 3.83 -15.07
C GLY A 48 4.46 3.79 -14.21
N PHE A 49 4.20 2.66 -13.56
CA PHE A 49 3.10 2.52 -12.60
C PHE A 49 3.20 3.54 -11.46
N LEU A 50 4.36 3.63 -10.79
CA LEU A 50 4.56 4.59 -9.70
C LEU A 50 4.40 6.06 -10.15
N ARG A 51 4.81 6.39 -11.37
CA ARG A 51 4.60 7.73 -11.93
C ARG A 51 3.11 8.04 -12.09
N LEU A 52 2.29 7.06 -12.50
CA LEU A 52 0.83 7.22 -12.53
C LEU A 52 0.23 7.48 -11.15
N LEU A 53 0.86 6.98 -10.08
CA LEU A 53 0.35 7.19 -8.72
C LEU A 53 0.81 8.54 -8.14
N ILE A 54 2.05 8.94 -8.42
CA ILE A 54 2.76 9.98 -7.65
C ILE A 54 2.96 11.27 -8.45
N GLN A 55 3.30 11.17 -9.74
CA GLN A 55 3.66 12.36 -10.54
C GLN A 55 2.42 13.06 -11.06
N GLY A 56 2.29 14.36 -10.85
CA GLY A 56 1.20 15.17 -11.38
C GLY A 56 1.52 16.66 -11.32
N ASN A 57 0.73 17.44 -12.06
CA ASN A 57 0.84 18.89 -12.07
C ASN A 57 -0.15 19.42 -11.03
N GLY A 58 0.33 20.16 -10.01
CA GLY A 58 -0.58 20.75 -9.02
C GLY A 58 0.00 21.11 -7.67
N SER A 59 1.21 20.66 -7.32
CA SER A 59 1.90 21.13 -6.10
C SER A 59 3.32 21.57 -6.39
N ASP A 60 3.77 22.63 -5.72
CA ASP A 60 5.18 23.04 -5.71
C ASP A 60 6.07 22.02 -4.95
N GLN A 61 5.46 21.12 -4.18
CA GLN A 61 6.17 20.06 -3.47
C GLN A 61 6.61 18.95 -4.44
N ILE A 62 7.86 18.54 -4.34
CA ILE A 62 8.43 17.44 -5.10
C ILE A 62 8.32 16.17 -4.24
N PRO A 63 7.65 15.09 -4.71
CA PRO A 63 7.61 13.83 -4.00
C PRO A 63 9.02 13.24 -3.82
N LEU A 64 9.39 12.89 -2.59
CA LEU A 64 10.71 12.35 -2.26
C LEU A 64 10.63 10.90 -1.81
N ILE A 65 11.61 10.10 -2.21
CA ILE A 65 11.76 8.72 -1.74
C ILE A 65 12.89 8.67 -0.72
N TYR A 66 12.63 8.05 0.42
CA TYR A 66 13.62 7.77 1.45
C TYR A 66 13.79 6.27 1.62
N LYS A 67 15.00 5.81 1.98
CA LYS A 67 15.25 4.48 2.52
C LYS A 67 15.81 4.66 3.94
N GLY A 68 15.00 4.32 4.95
CA GLY A 68 15.24 4.80 6.31
C GLY A 68 15.34 6.34 6.32
N ASN A 69 16.43 6.88 6.86
CA ASN A 69 16.65 8.33 6.93
C ASN A 69 17.41 8.92 5.72
N ILE A 70 17.77 8.10 4.73
CA ILE A 70 18.57 8.53 3.58
C ILE A 70 17.66 8.78 2.39
N GLN A 71 17.69 10.01 1.87
CA GLN A 71 17.00 10.35 0.63
C GLN A 71 17.61 9.60 -0.56
N VAL A 72 16.77 8.94 -1.35
CA VAL A 72 17.16 8.18 -2.53
C VAL A 72 17.30 9.12 -3.72
N ARG A 73 18.55 9.40 -4.12
CA ARG A 73 18.87 10.35 -5.20
C ARG A 73 18.30 9.95 -6.57
N THR A 74 18.15 8.65 -6.82
CA THR A 74 17.58 8.14 -8.08
C THR A 74 16.05 8.20 -8.12
N GLY A 75 15.40 8.63 -7.02
CA GLY A 75 13.94 8.70 -6.93
C GLY A 75 13.28 7.36 -7.25
N LEU A 76 12.25 7.39 -8.11
CA LEU A 76 11.50 6.20 -8.51
C LEU A 76 12.33 5.19 -9.33
N GLU A 77 13.43 5.61 -9.97
CA GLU A 77 14.26 4.69 -10.77
C GLU A 77 14.93 3.62 -9.91
N VAL A 78 14.98 3.79 -8.57
CA VAL A 78 15.43 2.75 -7.65
C VAL A 78 14.59 1.47 -7.75
N PHE A 79 13.35 1.54 -8.22
CA PHE A 79 12.46 0.37 -8.35
C PHE A 79 12.54 -0.31 -9.71
N LYS A 80 13.33 0.23 -10.66
CA LYS A 80 13.43 -0.30 -12.01
C LYS A 80 13.90 -1.76 -12.00
N LYS A 81 13.17 -2.62 -12.71
CA LYS A 81 13.40 -4.07 -12.82
C LYS A 81 13.20 -4.87 -11.51
N ASN A 82 12.61 -4.27 -10.47
CA ASN A 82 12.30 -4.97 -9.22
C ASN A 82 10.83 -5.35 -9.12
N TYR A 83 10.55 -6.40 -8.35
CA TYR A 83 9.23 -6.64 -7.80
C TYR A 83 9.00 -5.67 -6.63
N MET A 84 7.78 -5.18 -6.50
CA MET A 84 7.42 -4.21 -5.50
C MET A 84 6.30 -4.73 -4.61
N LEU A 85 6.54 -4.72 -3.30
CA LEU A 85 5.51 -4.78 -2.28
C LEU A 85 5.10 -3.34 -1.97
N LEU A 86 3.99 -2.91 -2.56
CA LEU A 86 3.46 -1.56 -2.40
C LEU A 86 2.51 -1.53 -1.22
N PHE A 87 3.00 -1.04 -0.08
CA PHE A 87 2.22 -0.84 1.13
C PHE A 87 1.50 0.50 1.05
N ILE A 88 0.16 0.47 1.09
CA ILE A 88 -0.70 1.66 1.03
C ILE A 88 -1.58 1.67 2.26
N SER A 89 -1.60 2.78 2.98
CA SER A 89 -2.38 2.93 4.21
C SER A 89 -2.61 4.39 4.57
N GLY A 90 -3.51 4.65 5.53
CA GLY A 90 -3.46 5.87 6.33
C GLY A 90 -2.29 5.87 7.32
N LEU A 91 -2.34 6.76 8.33
CA LEU A 91 -1.35 6.82 9.41
C LEU A 91 -1.79 6.10 10.69
N ASP A 92 -3.09 5.86 10.84
CA ASP A 92 -3.66 5.39 12.10
C ASP A 92 -3.64 3.87 12.22
N SER A 93 -3.21 3.39 13.39
CA SER A 93 -3.22 1.98 13.77
C SER A 93 -2.53 1.00 12.81
N ILE A 94 -1.47 1.44 12.12
CA ILE A 94 -0.71 0.59 11.18
C ILE A 94 0.54 -0.10 11.80
N GLY A 95 0.64 -0.12 13.13
CA GLY A 95 1.83 -0.60 13.84
C GLY A 95 2.10 -2.09 13.61
N ASP A 96 1.04 -2.90 13.62
CA ASP A 96 1.14 -4.35 13.44
C ASP A 96 1.56 -4.70 12.00
N GLU A 97 1.02 -3.99 11.01
CA GLU A 97 1.41 -4.10 9.61
C GLU A 97 2.88 -3.74 9.42
N ILE A 98 3.37 -2.68 10.07
CA ILE A 98 4.78 -2.30 10.03
C ILE A 98 5.65 -3.39 10.66
N LEU A 99 5.27 -3.94 11.81
CA LEU A 99 6.01 -5.04 12.45
C LEU A 99 6.07 -6.28 11.57
N LEU A 100 4.95 -6.65 10.95
CA LEU A 100 4.85 -7.77 10.02
C LEU A 100 5.76 -7.55 8.80
N LEU A 101 5.66 -6.39 8.16
CA LEU A 101 6.51 -6.05 7.02
C LEU A 101 8.00 -5.99 7.43
N ASN A 102 8.32 -5.62 8.68
CA ASN A 102 9.68 -5.59 9.24
C ASN A 102 10.27 -6.99 9.27
N SER A 103 9.47 -7.97 9.68
CA SER A 103 9.84 -9.38 9.56
C SER A 103 10.09 -9.78 8.11
N ILE A 104 9.18 -9.43 7.18
CA ILE A 104 9.34 -9.75 5.74
C ILE A 104 10.62 -9.13 5.17
N TYR A 105 10.88 -7.85 5.45
CA TYR A 105 12.08 -7.16 4.97
C TYR A 105 13.35 -7.82 5.49
N ASN A 106 13.42 -8.15 6.79
CA ASN A 106 14.58 -8.84 7.35
C ASN A 106 14.82 -10.18 6.64
N ARG A 107 13.76 -10.93 6.32
CA ARG A 107 13.85 -12.19 5.56
C ARG A 107 14.24 -12.01 4.09
N LEU A 108 13.92 -10.86 3.47
CA LEU A 108 14.44 -10.48 2.15
C LEU A 108 15.94 -10.14 2.20
N GLN A 109 16.41 -9.53 3.28
CA GLN A 109 17.83 -9.21 3.47
C GLN A 109 18.66 -10.44 3.87
N ASP A 110 18.03 -11.43 4.49
CA ASP A 110 18.66 -12.70 4.86
C ASP A 110 18.85 -13.60 3.62
N ASN A 111 20.12 -13.90 3.31
CA ASN A 111 20.53 -14.63 2.10
C ASN A 111 19.91 -14.06 0.81
N PRO A 112 20.25 -12.82 0.42
CA PRO A 112 19.54 -12.06 -0.62
C PRO A 112 19.57 -12.71 -2.01
N GLN A 113 20.59 -13.54 -2.28
CA GLN A 113 20.75 -14.29 -3.52
C GLN A 113 19.96 -15.61 -3.57
N GLU A 114 19.32 -16.01 -2.47
CA GLU A 114 18.52 -17.22 -2.41
C GLU A 114 17.34 -17.13 -3.39
N VAL A 115 17.15 -18.20 -4.16
CA VAL A 115 16.07 -18.32 -5.14
C VAL A 115 14.98 -19.23 -4.56
N ILE A 116 13.80 -18.66 -4.37
CA ILE A 116 12.61 -19.39 -3.89
C ILE A 116 11.55 -19.31 -4.98
N LYS A 117 11.05 -20.47 -5.43
CA LYS A 117 10.04 -20.58 -6.50
C LYS A 117 10.41 -19.82 -7.80
N GLY A 118 11.71 -19.70 -8.10
CA GLY A 118 12.21 -18.99 -9.28
C GLY A 118 12.43 -17.48 -9.09
N PHE A 119 12.25 -16.94 -7.88
CA PHE A 119 12.42 -15.53 -7.56
C PHE A 119 13.58 -15.34 -6.58
N LYS A 120 14.46 -14.37 -6.86
CA LYS A 120 15.49 -13.95 -5.90
C LYS A 120 14.90 -13.00 -4.88
N LYS A 121 15.30 -13.14 -3.62
CA LYS A 121 14.84 -12.25 -2.54
C LYS A 121 15.21 -10.78 -2.78
N GLU A 122 16.45 -10.51 -3.23
CA GLU A 122 16.94 -9.15 -3.47
C GLU A 122 16.21 -8.39 -4.58
N ASP A 123 15.47 -9.10 -5.44
CA ASP A 123 14.69 -8.48 -6.49
C ASP A 123 13.42 -7.79 -5.96
N PHE A 124 13.06 -8.01 -4.69
CA PHE A 124 11.87 -7.45 -4.05
C PHE A 124 12.20 -6.21 -3.22
N LYS A 125 11.40 -5.16 -3.39
CA LYS A 125 11.50 -3.91 -2.62
C LYS A 125 10.14 -3.57 -2.00
N ILE A 126 10.16 -3.08 -0.77
CA ILE A 126 8.97 -2.59 -0.08
C ILE A 126 8.94 -1.07 -0.20
N LEU A 127 7.81 -0.51 -0.62
CA LEU A 127 7.56 0.94 -0.66
C LEU A 127 6.28 1.24 0.10
N TRP A 128 6.35 2.14 1.09
CA TRP A 128 5.17 2.72 1.73
C TRP A 128 4.71 4.00 1.03
N ILE A 129 3.43 4.08 0.72
CA ILE A 129 2.72 5.27 0.24
C ILE A 129 1.59 5.60 1.21
N PRO A 130 1.72 6.66 2.04
CA PRO A 130 0.64 7.09 2.90
C PRO A 130 -0.46 7.81 2.11
N ILE A 131 -1.73 7.52 2.42
CA ILE A 131 -2.92 8.21 1.90
C ILE A 131 -3.55 9.00 3.05
N VAL A 132 -3.45 10.32 2.99
CA VAL A 132 -3.92 11.24 4.04
C VAL A 132 -4.69 12.37 3.39
N ASP A 133 -5.90 12.64 3.87
CA ASP A 133 -6.78 13.68 3.31
C ASP A 133 -6.24 15.09 3.61
N ILE A 134 -5.71 15.30 4.82
CA ILE A 134 -5.20 16.59 5.29
C ILE A 134 -3.84 16.40 5.96
N TRP A 135 -2.80 17.05 5.41
CA TRP A 135 -1.46 17.06 5.97
C TRP A 135 -1.23 18.26 6.91
N ASP A 136 -1.87 18.22 8.09
CA ASP A 136 -1.56 19.15 9.18
C ASP A 136 -0.25 18.76 9.91
N GLU A 137 0.17 19.55 10.90
CA GLU A 137 1.40 19.25 11.64
C GLU A 137 1.30 17.97 12.49
N VAL A 138 0.11 17.57 12.92
CA VAL A 138 -0.11 16.32 13.66
C VAL A 138 0.14 15.13 12.75
N ALA A 139 -0.48 15.11 11.57
CA ALA A 139 -0.30 14.07 10.56
C ALA A 139 1.15 13.99 10.09
N LYS A 140 1.81 15.14 9.84
CA LYS A 140 3.24 15.15 9.48
C LYS A 140 4.12 14.58 10.59
N ASN A 141 3.83 14.89 11.85
CA ASN A 141 4.59 14.35 12.97
C ASN A 141 4.39 12.84 13.12
N GLN A 142 3.14 12.36 13.01
CA GLN A 142 2.83 10.93 13.04
C GLN A 142 3.52 10.18 11.90
N PHE A 143 3.51 10.74 10.68
CA PHE A 143 4.27 10.19 9.55
C PHE A 143 5.76 10.05 9.87
N ARG A 144 6.39 11.08 10.46
CA ARG A 144 7.82 11.04 10.84
C ARG A 144 8.10 9.93 11.84
N ILE A 145 7.26 9.78 12.87
CA ILE A 145 7.39 8.72 13.89
C ILE A 145 7.27 7.34 13.24
N LEU A 146 6.27 7.12 12.38
CA LEU A 146 6.09 5.84 11.69
C LEU A 146 7.28 5.53 10.78
N LYS A 147 7.75 6.52 10.01
CA LYS A 147 8.90 6.41 9.10
C LYS A 147 10.17 5.94 9.82
N GLU A 148 10.42 6.37 11.05
CA GLU A 148 11.60 5.96 11.84
C GLU A 148 11.67 4.44 12.10
N SER A 149 10.51 3.77 12.17
CA SER A 149 10.42 2.33 12.38
C SER A 149 10.60 1.49 11.10
N MET A 150 10.71 2.13 9.93
CA MET A 150 10.77 1.47 8.63
C MET A 150 12.19 1.49 8.04
N LYS A 151 12.71 0.31 7.70
CA LYS A 151 14.04 0.15 7.08
C LYS A 151 14.02 0.13 5.54
N TRP A 152 12.82 0.06 4.95
CA TRP A 152 12.58 0.05 3.51
C TRP A 152 12.25 1.44 2.97
N TYR A 153 11.69 1.50 1.76
CA TYR A 153 11.42 2.73 1.06
C TYR A 153 10.11 3.39 1.52
N VAL A 154 10.13 4.70 1.67
CA VAL A 154 8.96 5.51 2.06
C VAL A 154 8.83 6.68 1.10
N LEU A 155 7.60 6.92 0.64
CA LEU A 155 7.23 8.15 -0.06
C LEU A 155 6.93 9.26 0.94
N GLU A 156 7.67 10.36 0.85
CA GLU A 156 7.39 11.60 1.56
C GLU A 156 6.79 12.60 0.58
N TYR A 157 5.50 12.85 0.75
CA TYR A 157 4.73 13.81 -0.04
C TYR A 157 3.55 14.31 0.80
N PHE A 158 3.55 15.59 1.16
CA PHE A 158 2.58 16.19 2.08
C PHE A 158 1.48 16.92 1.32
N SER A 159 0.93 16.25 0.31
CA SER A 159 -0.16 16.72 -0.53
C SER A 159 -0.98 15.52 -1.02
N GLU A 160 -2.18 15.78 -1.50
CA GLU A 160 -3.04 14.74 -2.09
C GLU A 160 -2.33 14.11 -3.29
N LEU A 161 -2.27 12.76 -3.32
CA LEU A 161 -1.62 12.07 -4.43
C LEU A 161 -2.44 12.21 -5.71
N PRO A 162 -1.84 12.66 -6.83
CA PRO A 162 -2.54 12.81 -8.09
C PRO A 162 -3.21 11.51 -8.57
N GLY A 163 -2.61 10.36 -8.28
CA GLY A 163 -3.12 9.06 -8.67
C GLY A 163 -3.99 8.36 -7.61
N VAL A 164 -4.53 9.05 -6.61
CA VAL A 164 -5.37 8.42 -5.57
C VAL A 164 -6.58 7.67 -6.15
N GLY A 165 -7.17 8.19 -7.24
CA GLY A 165 -8.23 7.49 -7.97
C GLY A 165 -7.76 6.16 -8.59
N ILE A 166 -6.53 6.10 -9.09
CA ILE A 166 -5.93 4.86 -9.61
C ILE A 166 -5.68 3.87 -8.48
N ILE A 167 -5.20 4.34 -7.33
CA ILE A 167 -5.00 3.51 -6.13
C ILE A 167 -6.32 2.85 -5.71
N LYS A 168 -7.40 3.63 -5.58
CA LYS A 168 -8.72 3.11 -5.21
C LYS A 168 -9.25 2.09 -6.23
N ASN A 169 -9.15 2.39 -7.53
CA ASN A 169 -9.75 1.54 -8.57
C ASN A 169 -8.91 0.30 -8.95
N ARG A 170 -7.59 0.43 -9.10
CA ARG A 170 -6.71 -0.67 -9.57
C ARG A 170 -6.18 -1.53 -8.44
N LEU A 171 -5.98 -0.97 -7.25
CA LEU A 171 -5.44 -1.69 -6.08
C LEU A 171 -6.52 -2.04 -5.06
N ASN A 172 -7.78 -1.67 -5.34
CA ASN A 172 -8.92 -1.92 -4.47
C ASN A 172 -8.74 -1.37 -3.04
N TYR A 173 -8.06 -0.21 -2.92
CA TYR A 173 -7.91 0.49 -1.65
C TYR A 173 -9.22 1.20 -1.29
N VAL A 174 -9.97 0.62 -0.34
CA VAL A 174 -11.28 1.10 0.10
C VAL A 174 -11.30 1.22 1.63
N ASP A 175 -12.07 2.16 2.17
CA ASP A 175 -12.28 2.39 3.60
C ASP A 175 -11.00 2.63 4.42
N ASN A 176 -9.95 3.17 3.79
CA ASN A 176 -8.64 3.40 4.41
C ASN A 176 -7.97 2.16 5.03
N LYS A 177 -8.39 0.95 4.62
CA LYS A 177 -7.79 -0.30 5.11
C LYS A 177 -6.39 -0.49 4.51
N PRO A 178 -5.36 -0.74 5.33
CA PRO A 178 -4.03 -0.99 4.83
C PRO A 178 -3.99 -2.18 3.86
N ILE A 179 -3.31 -2.02 2.72
CA ILE A 179 -3.11 -3.08 1.72
C ILE A 179 -1.63 -3.20 1.35
N VAL A 180 -1.23 -4.38 0.88
CA VAL A 180 0.09 -4.59 0.28
C VAL A 180 -0.11 -5.19 -1.10
N SER A 181 0.07 -4.41 -2.16
CA SER A 181 -0.02 -4.93 -3.52
C SER A 181 1.33 -5.44 -4.01
N VAL A 182 1.33 -6.53 -4.77
CA VAL A 182 2.53 -7.11 -5.40
C VAL A 182 2.54 -6.74 -6.87
N ILE A 183 3.55 -5.99 -7.28
CA ILE A 183 3.68 -5.49 -8.65
C ILE A 183 4.99 -6.03 -9.24
N ASN A 184 4.91 -6.58 -10.45
CA ASN A 184 6.08 -7.12 -11.13
C ASN A 184 6.92 -6.01 -11.81
N PRO A 185 8.15 -6.32 -12.28
CA PRO A 185 8.99 -5.37 -13.01
C PRO A 185 8.32 -4.67 -14.20
N GLN A 186 7.37 -5.34 -14.86
CA GLN A 186 6.59 -4.86 -16.00
C GLN A 186 5.46 -3.89 -15.59
N GLY A 187 5.20 -3.76 -14.29
CA GLY A 187 4.17 -2.88 -13.74
C GLY A 187 2.79 -3.54 -13.66
N GLU A 188 2.71 -4.86 -13.84
CA GLU A 188 1.49 -5.63 -13.70
C GLU A 188 1.26 -6.03 -12.24
N ILE A 189 0.00 -5.96 -11.81
CA ILE A 189 -0.41 -6.35 -10.46
C ILE A 189 -0.51 -7.88 -10.42
N MET A 190 0.38 -8.53 -9.68
CA MET A 190 0.36 -9.98 -9.44
C MET A 190 -0.56 -10.36 -8.29
N ASN A 191 -0.77 -9.42 -7.37
CA ASN A 191 -1.70 -9.54 -6.25
C ASN A 191 -2.11 -8.15 -5.78
N GLU A 192 -3.38 -7.76 -5.96
CA GLU A 192 -3.89 -6.48 -5.47
C GLU A 192 -3.80 -6.32 -3.95
N ASN A 193 -3.90 -7.40 -3.17
CA ASN A 193 -3.71 -7.33 -1.72
C ASN A 193 -3.13 -8.63 -1.14
N ALA A 194 -1.81 -8.66 -0.99
CA ALA A 194 -1.06 -9.71 -0.32
C ALA A 194 -1.08 -9.64 1.21
N MET A 195 -1.72 -8.64 1.83
CA MET A 195 -1.72 -8.52 3.29
C MET A 195 -2.28 -9.78 3.96
N GLU A 196 -3.36 -10.35 3.42
CA GLU A 196 -4.00 -11.56 3.95
C GLU A 196 -3.04 -12.76 3.97
N ILE A 197 -2.37 -13.02 2.85
CA ILE A 197 -1.43 -14.15 2.75
C ILE A 197 -0.16 -13.93 3.56
N ILE A 198 0.33 -12.68 3.66
CA ILE A 198 1.49 -12.33 4.49
C ILE A 198 1.13 -12.49 5.97
N PHE A 199 -0.06 -12.06 6.38
CA PHE A 199 -0.51 -12.22 7.76
C PHE A 199 -0.66 -13.69 8.14
N GLN A 200 -1.27 -14.50 7.27
CA GLN A 200 -1.52 -15.90 7.56
C GLN A 200 -0.26 -16.77 7.51
N TRP A 201 0.64 -16.52 6.55
CA TRP A 201 1.74 -17.44 6.24
C TRP A 201 3.13 -16.81 6.38
N GLY A 202 3.22 -15.53 6.72
CA GLY A 202 4.49 -14.81 6.81
C GLY A 202 5.30 -14.95 5.52
N PHE A 203 6.58 -15.28 5.68
CA PHE A 203 7.51 -15.41 4.54
C PHE A 203 7.33 -16.69 3.73
N ASP A 204 6.60 -17.70 4.23
CA ASP A 204 6.36 -18.95 3.48
C ASP A 204 5.48 -18.71 2.24
N ALA A 205 4.71 -17.61 2.24
CA ALA A 205 3.94 -17.16 1.09
C ALA A 205 4.79 -16.53 -0.02
N PHE A 206 6.10 -16.28 0.17
CA PHE A 206 6.95 -15.70 -0.87
C PHE A 206 6.83 -16.50 -2.19
N PRO A 207 6.71 -15.83 -3.36
CA PRO A 207 6.79 -14.38 -3.64
C PRO A 207 5.47 -13.58 -3.50
N PHE A 208 4.52 -14.07 -2.71
CA PHE A 208 3.29 -13.38 -2.32
C PHE A 208 2.27 -13.16 -3.46
N ARG A 209 2.28 -14.04 -4.47
CA ARG A 209 1.23 -14.04 -5.50
C ARG A 209 -0.03 -14.67 -4.92
N LYS A 210 -1.20 -14.40 -5.50
CA LYS A 210 -2.46 -15.05 -5.08
C LYS A 210 -2.36 -16.57 -5.07
N VAL A 211 -1.78 -17.15 -6.13
CA VAL A 211 -1.56 -18.60 -6.26
C VAL A 211 -0.70 -19.18 -5.14
N ASP A 212 0.24 -18.41 -4.58
CA ASP A 212 1.08 -18.90 -3.48
C ASP A 212 0.26 -19.08 -2.20
N GLY A 213 -0.72 -18.21 -1.96
CA GLY A 213 -1.68 -18.35 -0.86
C GLY A 213 -2.60 -19.55 -1.06
N ASP A 214 -3.15 -19.72 -2.26
CA ASP A 214 -4.01 -20.86 -2.60
C ASP A 214 -3.29 -22.20 -2.42
N ASP A 215 -2.03 -22.28 -2.85
CA ASP A 215 -1.22 -23.48 -2.73
C ASP A 215 -0.90 -23.81 -1.27
N LEU A 216 -0.61 -22.80 -0.44
CA LEU A 216 -0.42 -22.98 1.01
C LEU A 216 -1.71 -23.43 1.69
N PHE A 217 -2.84 -22.81 1.35
CA PHE A 217 -4.13 -23.21 1.87
C PHE A 217 -4.45 -24.68 1.54
N LYS A 218 -4.24 -25.09 0.27
CA LYS A 218 -4.41 -26.49 -0.16
C LYS A 218 -3.46 -27.44 0.58
N LYS A 219 -2.19 -27.04 0.74
CA LYS A 219 -1.18 -27.84 1.46
C LYS A 219 -1.58 -28.09 2.92
N TRP A 220 -2.23 -27.12 3.56
CA TRP A 220 -2.67 -27.22 4.96
C TRP A 220 -4.14 -27.65 5.13
N ALA A 221 -4.87 -27.92 4.04
CA ALA A 221 -6.27 -28.31 4.10
C ALA A 221 -6.50 -29.58 4.96
N TRP A 222 -5.58 -30.54 4.92
CA TRP A 222 -5.66 -31.75 5.76
C TRP A 222 -5.64 -31.42 7.25
N PHE A 223 -4.83 -30.44 7.66
CA PHE A 223 -4.68 -30.04 9.06
C PHE A 223 -5.98 -29.38 9.54
N TRP A 224 -6.52 -28.44 8.77
CA TRP A 224 -7.81 -27.81 9.11
C TRP A 224 -8.96 -28.81 9.15
N ASN A 225 -8.99 -29.77 8.22
CA ASN A 225 -9.97 -30.86 8.24
C ASN A 225 -9.83 -31.77 9.46
N LEU A 226 -8.60 -31.99 9.95
CA LEU A 226 -8.35 -32.72 11.19
C LEU A 226 -8.83 -31.90 12.40
N MET A 227 -8.46 -30.63 12.48
CA MET A 227 -8.83 -29.73 13.57
C MET A 227 -10.35 -29.65 13.75
N LYS A 228 -11.12 -29.52 12.66
CA LYS A 228 -12.60 -29.54 12.69
C LYS A 228 -13.20 -30.81 13.29
N LYS A 229 -12.50 -31.95 13.21
CA LYS A 229 -12.94 -33.21 13.84
C LYS A 229 -12.61 -33.25 15.34
N VAL A 230 -11.58 -32.53 15.77
CA VAL A 230 -11.16 -32.46 17.18
C VAL A 230 -12.05 -31.51 17.96
N ASP A 231 -12.32 -30.33 17.42
CA ASP A 231 -13.23 -29.35 18.01
C ASP A 231 -14.01 -28.62 16.91
N ILE A 232 -15.33 -28.73 16.96
CA ILE A 232 -16.24 -28.14 15.97
C ILE A 232 -16.27 -26.60 16.07
N ASN A 233 -15.89 -26.04 17.23
CA ASN A 233 -15.89 -24.59 17.47
C ASN A 233 -14.65 -23.90 16.88
N ILE A 234 -13.75 -24.63 16.21
CA ILE A 234 -12.59 -24.05 15.54
C ILE A 234 -12.99 -23.09 14.41
N GLU A 235 -14.17 -23.27 13.83
CA GLU A 235 -14.70 -22.32 12.83
C GLU A 235 -15.14 -20.99 13.45
N ASP A 236 -15.46 -20.96 14.74
CA ASP A 236 -15.87 -19.77 15.50
C ASP A 236 -14.70 -19.05 16.19
N MET A 237 -13.46 -19.49 15.93
CA MET A 237 -12.27 -18.87 16.50
C MET A 237 -12.14 -17.40 16.07
N LYS A 238 -12.07 -16.51 17.07
CA LYS A 238 -11.77 -15.09 16.86
C LYS A 238 -10.31 -14.89 16.47
N ARG A 239 -9.98 -13.76 15.84
CA ARG A 239 -8.62 -13.40 15.39
C ARG A 239 -7.52 -13.57 16.46
N ASP A 240 -7.85 -13.38 17.74
CA ASP A 240 -6.88 -13.46 18.85
C ASP A 240 -6.89 -14.83 19.57
N SER A 241 -7.39 -15.87 18.91
CA SER A 241 -7.47 -17.22 19.47
C SER A 241 -6.23 -18.02 19.09
N TYR A 242 -5.64 -18.73 20.04
CA TYR A 242 -4.41 -19.52 19.84
C TYR A 242 -4.73 -21.02 19.90
N ILE A 243 -4.16 -21.79 18.99
CA ILE A 243 -4.20 -23.27 19.03
C ILE A 243 -2.88 -23.75 19.63
N PHE A 244 -2.95 -24.35 20.82
CA PHE A 244 -1.82 -25.05 21.40
C PHE A 244 -1.94 -26.55 21.08
N ILE A 245 -0.98 -27.06 20.32
CA ILE A 245 -0.85 -28.49 20.06
C ILE A 245 0.30 -29.00 20.92
N TYR A 246 -0.02 -29.85 21.87
CA TYR A 246 0.96 -30.48 22.77
C TYR A 246 0.73 -31.98 22.80
N GLY A 247 1.83 -32.74 22.82
CA GLY A 247 1.82 -34.20 22.80
C GLY A 247 2.97 -34.78 21.99
N GLY A 248 3.52 -35.89 22.46
CA GLY A 248 4.64 -36.59 21.85
C GLY A 248 5.24 -37.61 22.82
N ASN A 249 5.96 -38.60 22.29
CA ASN A 249 6.63 -39.62 23.10
C ASN A 249 8.03 -39.19 23.58
N ASP A 250 8.43 -37.94 23.32
CA ASP A 250 9.74 -37.43 23.72
C ASP A 250 9.65 -36.87 25.15
N PRO A 251 10.30 -37.51 26.14
CA PRO A 251 10.25 -37.10 27.54
C PRO A 251 10.91 -35.73 27.81
N LYS A 252 11.59 -35.11 26.83
CA LYS A 252 12.09 -33.73 26.98
C LYS A 252 11.00 -32.65 26.88
N TRP A 253 9.85 -33.00 26.32
CA TRP A 253 8.73 -32.07 26.07
C TRP A 253 7.49 -32.42 26.89
N ILE A 254 7.61 -33.39 27.81
CA ILE A 254 6.61 -33.77 28.83
C ILE A 254 7.03 -33.13 30.17
#